data_AF-A8HYP1-F1
#
_entry.id   AF-A8HYP1-F1
#
_cell.length_a   1.000
_cell.length_b   1.000
_cell.length_c   1.000
_cell.angle_alpha   90.00
_cell.angle_beta   90.00
_cell.angle_gamma   90.00
#
_symmetry.space_group_name_H-M   'P 1'
#
loop_
_entity.id
_entity.type
_entity.pdbx_description
1 polymer ?
#
loop_
_entity_poly.entity_id
_entity_poly.type
_entity_poly.pdbx_seq_one_letter_code
_entity_poly.pdbx_strand_id
1 'polypeptide(L)'
;MRPLVQIVAMAENGVIGRDQKLPWHLPSDLKRFRALTTGKPILMGRHTYLSIGRPLPERISVVVSRDPGFAPPPQVRVATTLAAALRLADDAAGQMGAPEIAVIGGRQIFAETEPLSSLVHLTLVHAEPDGDVRLPPYDPARWRERERQGPLQGPQDEYAFSYVTLEKR
;
A
#
# COMPACT_ATOMS: atom_id res chain seq x y z
N MET A 1 -3.19 17.96 -7.72
CA MET A 1 -2.81 16.60 -7.27
C MET A 1 -3.74 16.19 -6.15
N ARG A 2 -4.42 15.06 -6.32
CA ARG A 2 -5.28 14.47 -5.29
C ARG A 2 -4.48 13.99 -4.06
N PRO A 3 -5.13 13.86 -2.89
CA PRO A 3 -4.50 13.31 -1.69
C PRO A 3 -3.92 11.91 -1.91
N LEU A 4 -2.81 11.62 -1.23
CA LEU A 4 -2.21 10.30 -1.18
C LEU A 4 -2.58 9.61 0.14
N VAL A 5 -3.07 8.38 0.04
CA VAL A 5 -3.38 7.53 1.19
C VAL A 5 -2.54 6.27 1.14
N GLN A 6 -1.76 6.01 2.19
CA GLN A 6 -1.02 4.76 2.28
C GLN A 6 -1.92 3.65 2.82
N ILE A 7 -1.84 2.47 2.22
CA ILE A 7 -2.54 1.27 2.68
C ILE A 7 -1.47 0.21 2.88
N VAL A 8 -1.25 -0.19 4.13
CA VAL A 8 -0.11 -1.04 4.51
C VAL A 8 -0.51 -2.03 5.59
N ALA A 9 -0.07 -3.27 5.46
CA ALA A 9 -0.07 -4.25 6.54
C ALA A 9 1.36 -4.38 7.08
N MET A 10 1.52 -4.30 8.40
CA MET A 10 2.82 -4.31 9.07
C MET A 10 2.72 -5.09 10.37
N ALA A 11 3.66 -6.01 10.59
CA ALA A 11 3.82 -6.73 11.84
C ALA A 11 4.32 -5.81 12.97
N GLU A 12 4.17 -6.23 14.24
CA GLU A 12 4.65 -5.47 15.41
C GLU A 12 6.15 -5.19 15.35
N ASN A 13 6.92 -6.12 14.78
CA ASN A 13 8.37 -5.97 14.56
C ASN A 13 8.72 -5.16 13.29
N GLY A 14 7.75 -4.52 12.65
CA GLY A 14 7.92 -3.68 11.46
C GLY A 14 8.07 -4.43 10.14
N VAL A 15 7.96 -5.76 10.12
CA VAL A 15 8.00 -6.55 8.88
C VAL A 15 6.78 -6.25 8.02
N ILE A 16 6.99 -6.08 6.72
CA ILE A 16 5.93 -5.92 5.70
C ILE A 16 6.10 -6.90 4.53
N GLY A 17 7.13 -7.74 4.54
CA GLY A 17 7.41 -8.67 3.46
C GLY A 17 8.58 -9.60 3.75
N ARG A 18 8.53 -10.77 3.11
CA ARG A 18 9.57 -11.80 3.06
C ARG A 18 9.59 -12.43 1.68
N ASP A 19 10.74 -12.55 1.03
CA ASP A 19 10.90 -13.26 -0.25
C ASP A 19 9.87 -12.77 -1.32
N GLN A 20 9.67 -11.45 -1.38
CA GLN A 20 8.68 -10.78 -2.24
C GLN A 20 7.22 -11.18 -2.00
N LYS A 21 6.87 -11.68 -0.81
CA LYS A 21 5.50 -12.02 -0.41
C LYS A 21 5.18 -11.47 0.98
N LEU A 22 3.91 -11.45 1.34
CA LEU A 22 3.53 -11.26 2.75
C LEU A 22 3.86 -12.54 3.53
N PRO A 23 4.48 -12.44 4.72
CA PRO A 23 4.85 -13.60 5.52
C PRO A 23 3.68 -14.16 6.36
N TRP A 24 2.45 -13.86 5.97
CA TRP A 24 1.23 -14.29 6.64
C TRP A 24 0.08 -14.45 5.64
N HIS A 25 -0.92 -15.22 6.02
CA HIS A 25 -2.19 -15.31 5.30
C HIS A 25 -3.34 -14.66 6.09
N LEU A 26 -3.79 -13.47 5.65
CA LEU A 26 -4.87 -12.70 6.30
C LEU A 26 -5.99 -12.34 5.30
N PRO A 27 -6.89 -13.27 4.93
CA PRO A 27 -8.00 -13.00 4.02
C PRO A 27 -8.88 -11.80 4.42
N SER A 28 -9.08 -11.55 5.71
CA SER A 28 -9.87 -10.41 6.18
C SER A 28 -9.20 -9.07 5.85
N ASP A 29 -7.88 -8.98 5.99
CA ASP A 29 -7.10 -7.81 5.59
C ASP A 29 -7.12 -7.63 4.07
N LEU A 30 -6.99 -8.72 3.29
CA LEU A 30 -7.09 -8.65 1.82
C LEU A 30 -8.46 -8.12 1.37
N LYS A 31 -9.55 -8.47 2.07
CA LYS A 31 -10.89 -7.92 1.83
C LYS A 31 -10.93 -6.41 2.11
N ARG A 32 -10.32 -5.96 3.21
CA ARG A 32 -10.19 -4.53 3.53
C ARG A 32 -9.36 -3.80 2.48
N PHE A 33 -8.19 -4.33 2.12
CA PHE A 33 -7.33 -3.79 1.07
C PHE A 33 -8.10 -3.60 -0.24
N ARG A 34 -8.89 -4.60 -0.66
CA ARG A 34 -9.74 -4.48 -1.85
C ARG A 34 -10.75 -3.34 -1.70
N ALA A 35 -11.47 -3.29 -0.57
CA ALA A 35 -12.46 -2.23 -0.33
C ALA A 35 -11.85 -0.82 -0.33
N LEU A 36 -10.65 -0.67 0.24
CA LEU A 36 -9.95 0.62 0.30
C LEU A 36 -9.35 1.05 -1.05
N THR A 37 -9.07 0.12 -1.97
CA THR A 37 -8.39 0.40 -3.24
C THR A 37 -9.29 0.39 -4.47
N THR A 38 -10.42 -0.34 -4.45
CA THR A 38 -11.34 -0.41 -5.58
C THR A 38 -11.83 0.98 -5.99
N GLY A 39 -11.88 1.24 -7.31
CA GLY A 39 -12.28 2.54 -7.85
C GLY A 39 -11.20 3.62 -7.76
N LYS A 40 -9.96 3.28 -7.37
CA LYS A 40 -8.84 4.22 -7.23
C LYS A 40 -7.64 3.76 -8.05
N PRO A 41 -6.77 4.69 -8.49
CA PRO A 41 -5.44 4.30 -8.93
C PRO A 41 -4.61 3.79 -7.76
N ILE A 42 -3.81 2.77 -8.02
CA ILE A 42 -2.89 2.17 -7.06
C ILE A 42 -1.45 2.44 -7.49
N LEU A 43 -0.70 3.15 -6.64
CA LEU A 43 0.71 3.45 -6.85
C LEU A 43 1.57 2.43 -6.13
N MET A 44 2.49 1.81 -6.88
CA MET A 44 3.42 0.83 -6.32
C MET A 44 4.77 0.77 -6.99
N GLY A 45 5.74 0.10 -6.37
CA GLY A 45 7.04 -0.22 -6.96
C GLY A 45 6.99 -1.51 -7.78
N ARG A 46 7.96 -1.70 -8.68
CA ARG A 46 8.06 -2.90 -9.54
C ARG A 46 7.98 -4.22 -8.77
N HIS A 47 8.72 -4.38 -7.67
CA HIS A 47 8.72 -5.64 -6.91
C HIS A 47 7.36 -5.96 -6.29
N THR A 48 6.64 -4.95 -5.81
CA THR A 48 5.25 -5.11 -5.33
C THR A 48 4.33 -5.54 -6.47
N TYR A 49 4.46 -4.93 -7.64
CA TYR A 49 3.68 -5.35 -8.81
C TYR A 49 3.98 -6.81 -9.21
N LEU A 50 5.25 -7.21 -9.23
CA LEU A 50 5.66 -8.59 -9.56
C LEU A 50 5.15 -9.61 -8.53
N SER A 51 5.13 -9.25 -7.25
CA SER A 51 4.54 -10.04 -6.16
C SER A 51 3.05 -10.29 -6.37
N ILE A 52 2.31 -9.26 -6.78
CA ILE A 52 0.88 -9.36 -7.10
C ILE A 52 0.68 -10.18 -8.39
N GLY A 53 1.60 -10.03 -9.35
CA GLY A 53 1.69 -10.82 -10.58
C GLY A 53 0.67 -10.46 -11.66
N ARG A 54 -0.26 -9.53 -11.39
CA ARG A 54 -1.30 -9.12 -12.33
C ARG A 54 -1.87 -7.73 -12.03
N PRO A 55 -2.44 -7.04 -13.03
CA PRO A 55 -3.26 -5.87 -12.80
C PRO A 55 -4.48 -6.25 -11.94
N LEU A 56 -4.82 -5.38 -11.00
CA LEU A 56 -5.97 -5.61 -10.13
C LEU A 56 -7.24 -5.02 -10.79
N PRO A 57 -8.35 -5.78 -10.86
CA PRO A 57 -9.58 -5.30 -11.49
C PRO A 57 -10.14 -4.07 -10.78
N GLU A 58 -10.83 -3.21 -11.53
CA GLU A 58 -11.46 -1.96 -11.04
C GLU A 58 -10.47 -0.93 -10.46
N ARG A 59 -9.18 -1.09 -10.79
CA ARG A 59 -8.06 -0.24 -10.37
C ARG A 59 -7.15 0.03 -11.55
N ILE A 60 -6.57 1.22 -11.60
CA ILE A 60 -5.49 1.54 -12.55
C ILE A 60 -4.17 1.40 -11.80
N SER A 61 -3.32 0.47 -12.25
CA SER A 61 -1.99 0.27 -11.65
C SER A 61 -1.00 1.27 -12.21
N VAL A 62 -0.30 1.98 -11.32
CA VAL A 62 0.82 2.86 -11.65
C VAL A 62 2.07 2.31 -10.97
N VAL A 63 3.04 1.89 -11.78
CA VAL A 63 4.24 1.19 -11.32
C VAL A 63 5.47 2.07 -11.53
N VAL A 64 6.23 2.27 -10.45
CA VAL A 64 7.55 2.90 -10.51
C VAL A 64 8.60 1.83 -10.82
N SER A 65 9.26 1.97 -11.97
CA SER A 65 10.35 1.08 -12.40
C SER A 65 11.38 1.82 -13.24
N ARG A 66 12.66 1.66 -12.91
CA ARG A 66 13.79 2.14 -13.72
C ARG A 66 14.32 1.10 -14.70
N ASP A 67 13.77 -0.10 -14.65
CA ASP A 67 14.17 -1.21 -15.51
C ASP A 67 13.57 -1.02 -16.91
N PRO A 68 14.40 -0.79 -17.95
CA PRO A 68 13.92 -0.58 -19.31
C PRO A 68 13.30 -1.86 -19.92
N GLY A 69 13.59 -3.04 -19.36
CA GLY A 69 12.99 -4.31 -19.77
C GLY A 69 11.64 -4.59 -19.12
N PHE A 70 11.19 -3.76 -18.19
CA PHE A 70 9.90 -3.94 -17.53
C PHE A 70 8.75 -3.53 -18.44
N ALA A 71 8.10 -4.52 -19.05
CA ALA A 71 6.97 -4.36 -19.97
C ALA A 71 5.70 -5.04 -19.40
N PRO A 72 4.96 -4.40 -18.48
CA PRO A 72 3.69 -4.94 -18.02
C PRO A 72 2.60 -4.81 -19.10
N PRO A 73 1.44 -5.47 -18.92
CA PRO A 73 0.31 -5.33 -19.84
C PRO A 73 -0.11 -3.87 -20.07
N PRO A 74 -0.70 -3.53 -21.24
CA PRO A 74 -1.01 -2.15 -21.63
C PRO A 74 -1.87 -1.35 -20.65
N GLN A 75 -2.70 -2.03 -19.83
CA GLN A 75 -3.51 -1.39 -18.80
C GLN A 75 -2.72 -0.89 -17.57
N VAL A 76 -1.43 -1.21 -17.47
CA VAL A 76 -0.54 -0.75 -16.39
C VAL A 76 0.26 0.45 -16.86
N ARG A 77 0.22 1.53 -16.08
CA ARG A 77 1.04 2.71 -16.32
C ARG A 77 2.38 2.55 -15.67
N VAL A 78 3.45 2.91 -16.38
CA VAL A 78 4.83 2.81 -15.87
C VAL A 78 5.48 4.18 -15.91
N ALA A 79 6.22 4.50 -14.85
CA ALA A 79 7.07 5.67 -14.78
C ALA A 79 8.43 5.31 -14.18
N THR A 80 9.47 6.01 -14.62
CA THR A 80 10.86 5.80 -14.15
C THR A 80 11.20 6.59 -12.89
N THR A 81 10.36 7.55 -12.52
CA THR A 81 10.51 8.39 -11.33
C THR A 81 9.20 8.49 -10.55
N LEU A 82 9.29 8.72 -9.25
CA LEU A 82 8.12 8.93 -8.40
C LEU A 82 7.29 10.13 -8.87
N ALA A 83 7.95 11.25 -9.21
CA ALA A 83 7.25 12.45 -9.68
C ALA A 83 6.43 12.18 -10.95
N ALA A 84 6.97 11.45 -11.91
CA ALA A 84 6.22 11.06 -13.10
C ALA A 84 5.07 10.09 -12.77
N ALA A 85 5.29 9.15 -11.85
CA ALA A 85 4.27 8.21 -11.40
C ALA A 85 3.11 8.92 -10.69
N LEU A 86 3.39 9.92 -9.85
CA LEU A 86 2.37 10.72 -9.17
C LEU A 86 1.47 11.47 -10.16
N ARG A 87 2.03 12.03 -11.23
CA ARG A 87 1.23 12.64 -12.31
C ARG A 87 0.33 11.61 -13.01
N LEU A 88 0.88 10.46 -13.39
CA LEU A 88 0.12 9.38 -14.02
C LEU A 88 -1.01 8.86 -13.13
N ALA A 89 -0.79 8.82 -11.82
CA ALA A 89 -1.77 8.43 -10.82
C ALA A 89 -2.86 9.51 -10.64
N ASP A 90 -2.50 10.80 -10.64
CA ASP A 90 -3.48 11.89 -10.56
C ASP A 90 -4.38 11.94 -11.82
N ASP A 91 -3.80 11.75 -13.00
CA ASP A 91 -4.54 11.63 -14.26
C ASP A 91 -5.49 10.42 -14.23
N ALA A 92 -5.01 9.27 -13.74
CA ALA A 92 -5.81 8.06 -13.58
C ALA A 92 -6.98 8.30 -12.63
N ALA A 93 -6.73 8.94 -11.48
CA ALA A 93 -7.78 9.30 -10.54
C ALA A 93 -8.82 10.24 -11.18
N GLY A 94 -8.38 11.18 -12.03
CA GLY A 94 -9.28 12.03 -12.82
C GLY A 94 -10.23 11.24 -13.72
N GLN A 95 -9.70 10.27 -14.46
CA GLN A 95 -10.50 9.41 -15.34
C GLN A 95 -11.47 8.51 -14.57
N MET A 96 -11.08 8.07 -13.37
CA MET A 96 -11.89 7.20 -12.52
C MET A 96 -12.91 7.97 -11.66
N GLY A 97 -12.83 9.30 -11.60
CA GLY A 97 -13.57 10.09 -10.61
C GLY A 97 -13.14 9.79 -9.17
N ALA A 98 -11.93 9.24 -8.98
CA ALA A 98 -11.43 8.85 -7.67
C ALA A 98 -11.05 10.10 -6.85
N PRO A 99 -11.38 10.14 -5.55
CA PRO A 99 -11.05 11.28 -4.69
C PRO A 99 -9.57 11.31 -4.28
N GLU A 100 -8.88 10.17 -4.35
CA GLU A 100 -7.54 9.98 -3.81
C GLU A 100 -6.75 8.91 -4.57
N ILE A 101 -5.43 8.88 -4.33
CA ILE A 101 -4.51 7.88 -4.86
C ILE A 101 -4.12 6.93 -3.73
N ALA A 102 -4.29 5.63 -3.96
CA ALA A 102 -3.89 4.60 -3.00
C ALA A 102 -2.43 4.21 -3.20
N VAL A 103 -1.57 4.47 -2.22
CA VAL A 103 -0.19 4.00 -2.21
C VAL A 103 -0.12 2.66 -1.50
N ILE A 104 0.33 1.62 -2.21
CA ILE A 104 0.30 0.24 -1.71
C ILE A 104 1.70 -0.39 -1.56
N GLY A 105 2.74 0.44 -1.65
CA GLY A 105 4.11 0.06 -1.34
C GLY A 105 4.98 -0.27 -2.56
N GLY A 106 6.11 -0.96 -2.41
CA GLY A 106 6.71 -1.45 -1.16
C GLY A 106 7.49 -0.39 -0.40
N ARG A 107 8.46 -0.83 0.41
CA ARG A 107 9.25 -0.02 1.34
C ARG A 107 9.69 1.34 0.79
N GLN A 108 10.30 1.36 -0.39
CA GLN A 108 10.81 2.60 -0.99
C GLN A 108 9.68 3.56 -1.34
N ILE A 109 8.58 3.07 -1.94
CA ILE A 109 7.44 3.91 -2.30
C ILE A 109 6.75 4.44 -1.04
N PHE A 110 6.58 3.62 -0.02
CA PHE A 110 6.06 4.09 1.27
C PHE A 110 6.94 5.20 1.87
N ALA A 111 8.26 5.00 1.94
CA ALA A 111 9.18 5.99 2.49
C ALA A 111 9.17 7.32 1.69
N GLU A 112 9.19 7.27 0.36
CA GLU A 112 9.22 8.49 -0.47
C GLU A 112 7.87 9.22 -0.51
N THR A 113 6.75 8.52 -0.27
CA THR A 113 5.41 9.13 -0.30
C THR A 113 4.87 9.50 1.08
N GLU A 114 5.42 8.95 2.17
CA GLU A 114 4.98 9.25 3.54
C GLU A 114 4.93 10.76 3.84
N PRO A 115 5.94 11.58 3.44
CA PRO A 115 5.87 13.03 3.63
C PRO A 115 4.77 13.73 2.84
N LEU A 116 4.25 13.10 1.79
CA LEU A 116 3.22 13.64 0.90
C LEU A 116 1.81 13.11 1.24
N SER A 117 1.72 12.04 2.03
CA SER A 117 0.46 11.42 2.42
C SER A 117 -0.28 12.20 3.50
N SER A 118 -1.61 12.16 3.43
CA SER A 118 -2.51 12.77 4.42
C SER A 118 -3.07 11.75 5.41
N LEU A 119 -3.15 10.48 5.00
CA LEU A 119 -3.76 9.40 5.75
C LEU A 119 -2.97 8.10 5.55
N VAL A 120 -2.94 7.27 6.59
CA VAL A 120 -2.45 5.89 6.53
C VAL A 120 -3.54 4.97 7.05
N HIS A 121 -3.93 4.01 6.24
CA HIS A 121 -4.68 2.83 6.66
C HIS A 121 -3.69 1.71 6.95
N LEU A 122 -3.33 1.59 8.22
CA LEU A 122 -2.46 0.55 8.73
C LEU A 122 -3.31 -0.66 9.14
N THR A 123 -2.86 -1.85 8.77
CA THR A 123 -3.22 -3.11 9.44
C THR A 123 -2.02 -3.53 10.27
N LEU A 124 -2.11 -3.36 11.59
CA LEU A 124 -1.08 -3.79 12.53
C LEU A 124 -1.31 -5.27 12.84
N VAL A 125 -0.44 -6.14 12.33
CA VAL A 125 -0.51 -7.58 12.53
C VAL A 125 0.19 -7.92 13.85
N HIS A 126 -0.55 -8.57 14.76
CA HIS A 126 -0.08 -8.94 16.10
C HIS A 126 0.76 -10.22 16.05
N ALA A 127 1.89 -10.11 15.35
CA ALA A 127 2.87 -11.16 15.14
C ALA A 127 4.25 -10.53 14.91
N GLU A 128 5.29 -11.33 15.09
CA GLU A 128 6.68 -10.93 14.84
C GLU A 128 7.40 -11.92 13.90
N PRO A 129 6.93 -12.10 12.65
CA PRO A 129 7.54 -13.04 11.73
C PRO A 129 8.93 -12.59 11.29
N ASP A 130 9.73 -13.52 10.77
CA ASP A 130 10.93 -13.20 10.01
C ASP A 130 10.56 -12.49 8.69
N GLY A 131 11.37 -11.52 8.28
CA GLY A 131 11.19 -10.81 7.02
C GLY A 131 12.38 -9.94 6.64
N ASP A 132 12.55 -9.77 5.34
CA ASP A 132 13.64 -9.02 4.68
C ASP A 132 13.21 -7.59 4.30
N VAL A 133 11.90 -7.31 4.28
CA VAL A 133 11.37 -5.97 4.05
C VAL A 133 10.69 -5.45 5.31
N ARG A 134 11.22 -4.33 5.82
CA ARG A 134 10.70 -3.66 7.03
C ARG A 134 10.39 -2.20 6.77
N LEU A 135 9.43 -1.67 7.50
CA LEU A 135 9.20 -0.24 7.67
C LEU A 135 9.49 0.15 9.12
N PRO A 136 10.05 1.36 9.36
CA PRO A 136 10.03 1.93 10.68
C PRO A 136 8.59 2.25 11.11
N PRO A 137 8.29 2.30 12.41
CA PRO A 137 7.01 2.80 12.88
C PRO A 137 6.79 4.25 12.42
N TYR A 138 5.53 4.63 12.22
CA TYR A 138 5.17 6.01 11.89
C TYR A 138 5.50 6.93 13.07
N ASP A 139 6.20 8.03 12.79
CA ASP A 139 6.68 8.99 13.80
C ASP A 139 5.49 9.68 14.50
N PRO A 140 5.33 9.53 15.84
CA PRO A 140 4.23 10.14 16.59
C PRO A 140 4.27 11.68 16.63
N ALA A 141 5.39 12.31 16.27
CA ALA A 141 5.47 13.75 16.09
C ALA A 141 4.79 14.22 14.78
N ARG A 142 4.67 13.33 13.79
CA ARG A 142 4.10 13.61 12.46
C ARG A 142 2.72 13.01 12.27
N TRP A 143 2.44 11.89 12.94
CA TRP A 143 1.20 11.14 12.82
C TRP A 143 0.49 11.04 14.15
N ARG A 144 -0.85 11.05 14.11
CA ARG A 144 -1.68 10.71 15.25
C ARG A 144 -2.65 9.59 14.88
N GLU A 145 -2.88 8.69 15.82
CA GLU A 145 -3.94 7.70 15.71
C GLU A 145 -5.28 8.43 15.79
N ARG A 146 -6.04 8.36 14.69
CA ARG A 146 -7.40 8.88 14.60
C ARG A 146 -8.40 7.83 15.07
N GLU A 147 -8.17 6.58 14.69
CA GLU A 147 -9.10 5.48 14.94
C GLU A 147 -8.36 4.15 15.01
N ARG A 148 -8.85 3.25 15.86
CA ARG A 148 -8.42 1.87 15.94
C ARG A 148 -9.61 0.94 16.08
N GLN A 149 -9.58 -0.15 15.32
CA GLN A 149 -10.51 -1.26 15.43
C GLN A 149 -9.74 -2.56 15.65
N GLY A 150 -10.14 -3.31 16.69
CA GLY A 150 -9.60 -4.62 16.99
C GLY A 150 -9.06 -4.75 18.43
N PRO A 151 -8.35 -5.85 18.74
CA PRO A 151 -7.90 -6.88 17.80
C PRO A 151 -9.06 -7.60 17.09
N LEU A 152 -8.83 -7.97 15.83
CA LEU A 152 -9.71 -8.73 14.96
C LEU A 152 -8.97 -9.99 14.52
N GLN A 153 -9.70 -11.09 14.35
CA GLN A 153 -9.20 -12.29 13.68
C GLN A 153 -10.39 -13.03 13.08
N GLY A 154 -10.42 -13.14 11.76
CA GLY A 154 -11.41 -13.94 11.05
C GLY A 154 -11.05 -15.44 11.09
N PRO A 155 -11.99 -16.32 10.71
CA PRO A 155 -11.81 -17.77 10.82
C PRO A 155 -10.65 -18.35 10.00
N GLN A 156 -10.18 -17.63 8.99
CA GLN A 156 -9.11 -18.05 8.07
C GLN A 156 -7.85 -17.18 8.21
N ASP A 157 -7.83 -16.24 9.15
CA ASP A 157 -6.67 -15.38 9.38
C ASP A 157 -5.68 -16.08 10.30
N GLU A 158 -4.42 -16.15 9.86
CA GLU A 158 -3.33 -16.80 10.59
C GLU A 158 -3.01 -16.09 11.92
N TYR A 159 -3.13 -14.76 11.96
CA TYR A 159 -2.83 -13.92 13.12
C TYR A 159 -3.95 -12.92 13.38
N ALA A 160 -4.05 -12.50 14.65
CA ALA A 160 -4.86 -11.34 15.00
C ALA A 160 -4.21 -10.05 14.47
N PHE A 161 -5.02 -9.04 14.20
CA PHE A 161 -4.55 -7.73 13.75
C PHE A 161 -5.47 -6.60 14.22
N SER A 162 -5.00 -5.36 14.16
CA SER A 162 -5.81 -4.17 14.36
C SER A 162 -5.81 -3.30 13.11
N TYR A 163 -6.97 -2.80 12.73
CA TYR A 163 -7.04 -1.70 11.76
C TYR A 163 -6.78 -0.39 12.49
N VAL A 164 -5.80 0.37 12.02
CA VAL A 164 -5.42 1.67 12.57
C VAL A 164 -5.50 2.69 11.44
N THR A 165 -6.17 3.80 11.69
CA THR A 165 -6.16 4.95 10.79
C THR A 165 -5.30 6.02 11.43
N LEU A 166 -4.19 6.35 10.79
CA LEU A 166 -3.33 7.46 11.17
C LEU A 166 -3.63 8.64 10.27
N GLU A 167 -3.70 9.82 10.86
CA GLU A 167 -3.79 11.08 10.11
C GLU A 167 -2.58 11.95 10.44
N LYS A 168 -2.19 12.76 9.46
CA LYS A 168 -1.09 13.70 9.65
C LYS A 168 -1.49 14.74 10.69
N ARG A 169 -0.56 15.06 11.60
CA ARG A 169 -0.76 16.07 12.65
C ARG A 169 -0.89 17.48 12.09
#